data_AF-A0A850MND1-F1
#
_entry.id   AF-A0A850MND1-F1
#
_cell.length_a   1.000
_cell.length_b   1.000
_cell.length_c   1.000
_cell.angle_alpha   90.00
_cell.angle_beta   90.00
_cell.angle_gamma   90.00
#
_symmetry.space_group_name_H-M   'P 1'
#
loop_
_entity.id
_entity.type
_entity.pdbx_description
1 polymer ?
#
loop_
_entity_poly.entity_id
_entity_poly.type
_entity_poly.pdbx_seq_one_letter_code
_entity_poly.pdbx_strand_id
1 'polypeptide(L)' 'AISIAGGVVGRNIKETKDEIFYINIPEKDFKLIKQKFKKELTFDDKEILEEFVAIKRKDKKFWGL' A
#
# COMPACT_ATOMS: atom_id res chain seq x y z
N ALA A 1 2.91 2.31 18.44
CA ALA A 1 1.63 3.01 18.22
C ALA A 1 1.83 4.05 17.12
N ILE A 2 0.86 4.20 16.21
CA ILE A 2 0.89 5.15 15.09
C ILE A 2 -0.34 6.06 15.24
N SER A 3 -0.19 7.36 15.00
CA SER A 3 -1.33 8.30 14.96
C SER A 3 -1.84 8.44 13.53
N ILE A 4 -3.14 8.22 13.31
CA ILE A 4 -3.80 8.34 12.01
C ILE A 4 -4.87 9.43 12.11
N ALA A 5 -4.59 10.59 11.51
CA ALA A 5 -5.56 11.68 11.47
C ALA A 5 -6.83 11.25 10.70
N GLY A 6 -8.01 11.45 11.30
CA GLY A 6 -9.30 11.07 10.71
C GLY A 6 -9.65 9.57 10.82
N GLY A 7 -8.76 8.75 11.39
CA GLY A 7 -9.07 7.35 11.72
C GLY A 7 -10.02 7.29 12.92
N VAL A 8 -11.22 6.76 12.72
CA VAL A 8 -12.20 6.54 13.80
C VAL A 8 -12.48 5.06 13.94
N VAL A 9 -12.02 4.48 15.05
CA VAL A 9 -12.26 3.09 15.42
C VAL A 9 -13.76 2.85 15.65
N GLY A 10 -14.27 1.73 15.16
CA GLY A 10 -15.69 1.37 15.21
C GLY A 10 -16.56 2.07 14.16
N ARG A 11 -15.98 2.96 13.33
CA ARG A 11 -16.65 3.57 12.17
C ARG A 11 -15.93 3.26 10.86
N ASN A 12 -14.73 3.82 10.70
CA ASN A 12 -13.94 3.70 9.47
C ASN A 12 -12.83 2.64 9.58
N ILE A 13 -12.55 2.22 10.81
CA ILE A 13 -11.50 1.25 11.17
C ILE A 13 -12.15 0.23 12.11
N LYS A 14 -11.96 -1.07 11.89
CA LYS A 14 -12.40 -2.10 12.83
C LYS A 14 -11.17 -2.70 13.49
N GLU A 15 -11.08 -2.61 14.81
CA GLU A 15 -9.99 -3.29 15.54
C GLU A 15 -10.26 -4.80 15.61
N THR A 16 -10.09 -5.50 14.49
CA THR A 16 -10.08 -6.96 14.43
C THR A 16 -8.66 -7.46 14.24
N LYS A 17 -8.40 -8.72 14.60
CA LYS A 17 -7.07 -9.33 14.46
C LYS A 17 -6.62 -9.49 13.01
N ASP A 18 -7.56 -9.42 12.07
CA ASP A 18 -7.33 -9.76 10.67
C ASP A 18 -7.35 -8.53 9.75
N GLU A 19 -7.55 -7.31 10.28
CA GLU A 19 -7.48 -6.08 9.48
C GLU A 19 -6.03 -5.68 9.20
N ILE A 20 -5.65 -5.68 7.92
CA ILE A 20 -4.34 -5.25 7.44
C ILE A 20 -4.51 -3.95 6.64
N PHE A 21 -3.77 -2.92 7.05
CA PHE A 21 -3.78 -1.62 6.38
C PHE A 21 -2.55 -1.45 5.49
N TYR A 22 -2.77 -0.93 4.28
CA TYR A 22 -1.71 -0.61 3.33
C TYR A 22 -1.50 0.90 3.25
N ILE A 23 -0.25 1.31 3.03
CA ILE A 23 0.06 2.70 2.70
C ILE A 23 -0.51 3.00 1.31
N ASN A 24 -1.27 4.10 1.20
CA ASN A 24 -1.83 4.52 -0.09
C ASN A 24 -0.77 5.25 -0.93
N ILE A 25 0.04 4.49 -1.68
CA ILE A 25 1.11 5.02 -2.53
C ILE A 25 0.52 5.60 -3.84
N PRO A 26 0.81 6.87 -4.20
CA PRO A 26 0.45 7.42 -5.51
C PRO A 26 1.19 6.75 -6.67
N GLU A 27 0.60 6.71 -7.87
CA GLU A 27 1.23 6.09 -9.06
C GLU A 27 2.59 6.71 -9.40
N LYS A 28 2.74 8.02 -9.20
CA LYS A 28 3.99 8.74 -9.46
C LYS A 28 5.13 8.23 -8.56
N ASP A 29 4.83 8.02 -7.28
CA ASP A 29 5.82 7.58 -6.30
C ASP A 29 6.11 6.08 -6.48
N PHE A 30 5.11 5.27 -6.81
CA PHE A 30 5.30 3.86 -7.16
C PHE A 30 6.26 3.71 -8.37
N LYS A 31 6.09 4.54 -9.41
CA LYS A 31 7.00 4.56 -10.56
C LYS A 31 8.43 4.94 -10.15
N LEU A 32 8.57 5.91 -9.26
CA LEU A 32 9.87 6.33 -8.73
C LEU A 32 10.54 5.19 -7.94
N ILE A 33 9.80 4.50 -7.07
CA ILE A 33 10.27 3.35 -6.30
C ILE A 33 10.79 2.26 -7.25
N LYS A 34 10.00 1.90 -8.26
CA LYS A 34 10.34 0.86 -9.24
C LYS A 34 11.57 1.21 -10.09
N GLN A 35 11.77 2.50 -10.41
CA GLN A 35 12.86 2.94 -11.28
C GLN A 35 14.16 3.22 -10.52
N LYS A 36 14.07 3.87 -9.35
CA LYS A 36 15.26 4.39 -8.65
C LYS A 36 15.63 3.59 -7.40
N PHE A 37 14.64 3.10 -6.66
CA PHE A 37 14.85 2.48 -5.34
C PHE A 37 14.73 0.95 -5.34
N LYS A 38 14.59 0.32 -6.51
CA LYS A 38 14.37 -1.13 -6.64
C LYS A 38 15.45 -1.99 -5.95
N LYS A 39 16.69 -1.50 -5.90
CA LYS A 39 17.82 -2.18 -5.27
C LYS A 39 17.81 -2.10 -3.74
N GLU A 40 17.11 -1.12 -3.19
CA GLU A 40 17.02 -0.85 -1.74
C GLU A 40 15.85 -1.61 -1.10
N LEU A 41 14.89 -2.07 -1.92
CA LEU A 41 13.76 -2.87 -1.46
C LEU A 41 14.21 -4.26 -1.03
N THR A 42 13.80 -4.64 0.18
CA THR A 42 13.92 -6.00 0.68
C THR A 42 13.02 -6.97 -0.10
N PHE A 43 13.07 -8.25 0.22
CA PHE A 43 12.16 -9.24 -0.37
C PHE A 43 10.72 -8.96 0.06
N ASP A 44 10.50 -8.82 1.37
CA ASP A 44 9.21 -8.51 1.97
C ASP A 44 8.59 -7.23 1.40
N ASP A 45 9.39 -6.17 1.20
CA ASP A 45 8.91 -4.93 0.58
C ASP A 45 8.35 -5.15 -0.83
N LYS A 46 8.97 -6.04 -1.61
CA LYS A 46 8.54 -6.34 -2.97
C LYS A 46 7.22 -7.10 -2.95
N GLU A 47 7.07 -8.07 -2.06
CA GLU A 47 5.82 -8.82 -1.90
C GLU A 47 4.67 -7.89 -1.49
N ILE A 48 4.89 -7.00 -0.52
CA ILE A 48 3.89 -6.02 -0.07
C ILE A 48 3.53 -5.06 -1.23
N LEU A 49 4.50 -4.63 -2.03
CA LEU A 49 4.24 -3.78 -3.20
C LEU A 49 3.44 -4.51 -4.29
N GLU A 50 3.69 -5.80 -4.51
CA GLU A 50 2.92 -6.62 -5.46
C GLU A 50 1.47 -6.79 -5.00
N GLU A 51 1.26 -7.06 -3.72
CA GLU A 51 -0.08 -7.15 -3.13
C GLU A 51 -0.82 -5.80 -3.23
N PHE A 52 -0.14 -4.70 -2.88
CA PHE A 52 -0.69 -3.36 -3.01
C PHE A 52 -1.12 -3.04 -4.46
N VAL A 53 -0.29 -3.39 -5.45
CA VAL A 53 -0.61 -3.22 -6.88
C VAL A 53 -1.81 -4.09 -7.26
N ALA A 54 -1.91 -5.33 -6.77
CA ALA A 54 -3.06 -6.19 -7.01
C ALA A 54 -4.35 -5.58 -6.47
N ILE A 55 -4.31 -4.97 -5.28
CA ILE A 55 -5.45 -4.24 -4.70
C ILE A 55 -5.84 -3.06 -5.59
N LYS A 56 -4.89 -2.22 -6.01
CA LYS A 56 -5.16 -1.05 -6.88
C LYS A 56 -5.72 -1.44 -8.25
N ARG A 57 -5.26 -2.57 -8.81
CA ARG A 57 -5.69 -3.05 -10.13
C ARG A 57 -7.09 -3.64 -10.16
N LYS A 58 -7.71 -3.91 -9.00
CA LYS A 58 -9.14 -4.23 -8.91
C LYS A 58 -10.02 -3.07 -9.42
N ASP A 59 -9.55 -1.82 -9.23
CA ASP A 59 -10.25 -0.61 -9.65
C ASP A 59 -9.70 -0.09 -11.00
N LYS A 60 -8.36 0.08 -11.11
CA LYS A 60 -7.69 0.53 -12.34
C LYS A 60 -6.76 -0.56 -12.88
N LYS A 61 -7.23 -1.33 -13.87
CA LYS A 61 -6.51 -2.49 -14.45
C LYS A 61 -5.03 -2.24 -14.80
N PHE A 62 -4.70 -1.04 -15.27
CA PHE A 62 -3.34 -0.66 -15.70
C PHE A 62 -2.60 0.23 -14.68
N TRP A 63 -3.01 0.23 -13.41
CA TRP A 63 -2.35 1.01 -12.37
C TRP A 63 -0.87 0.61 -12.22
N GLY A 64 0.02 1.61 -12.18
CA GLY A 64 1.46 1.43 -11.95
C GLY A 64 2.26 0.82 -13.11
N LEU A 65 1.63 0.61 -14.28
CA LEU A 65 2.34 0.29 -15.53
C LEU A 65 3.06 1.52 -16.11
#